data_AF-A0A7C1I4D6-F1
#
_entry.id   AF-A0A7C1I4D6-F1
#
_cell.length_a   1.000
_cell.length_b   1.000
_cell.length_c   1.000
_cell.angle_alpha   90.00
_cell.angle_beta   90.00
_cell.angle_gamma   90.00
#
_symmetry.space_group_name_H-M   'P 1'
#
loop_
_entity.id
_entity.type
_entity.pdbx_description
1 polymer ?
#
loop_
_entity_poly.entity_id
_entity_poly.type
_entity_poly.pdbx_seq_one_letter_code
_entity_poly.pdbx_strand_id
1 'polypeptide(L)'
;PAIIFLPVLFISRRFSSLHMRLDKVFRLWKKNRFTHFIPSLVISAAAFLLLAFIPFLFSLQTPFSVEYTAGVGSISISNILSFIPVTVAGFGTRELVFAAVWDLQAYPKEVALSVSTAYFMVTYLGSLVIGGLVYLLNLKKLYRPREIRSFSTDETDPS
;
A
#
# COMPACT_ATOMS: atom_id res chain seq x y z
N PRO A 1 15.87 -34.59 -36.43
CA PRO A 1 14.55 -33.90 -36.37
C PRO A 1 13.83 -33.92 -35.01
N ALA A 2 14.14 -34.83 -34.08
CA ALA A 2 13.37 -35.00 -32.83
C ALA A 2 13.73 -34.06 -31.65
N ILE A 3 14.92 -33.44 -31.65
CA ILE A 3 15.45 -32.72 -30.48
C ILE A 3 14.84 -31.30 -30.33
N ILE A 4 14.35 -30.71 -31.43
CA ILE A 4 13.78 -29.34 -31.45
C ILE A 4 12.32 -29.32 -30.96
N PHE A 5 11.62 -30.47 -30.97
CA PHE A 5 10.19 -30.54 -30.58
C PHE A 5 9.97 -30.61 -29.06
N LEU A 6 10.94 -31.08 -28.28
CA LEU A 6 10.85 -31.15 -26.81
C LEU A 6 10.67 -29.78 -26.13
N PRO A 7 11.46 -28.73 -26.44
CA PRO A 7 11.27 -27.42 -25.80
C PRO A 7 9.93 -26.77 -26.19
N VAL A 8 9.48 -26.95 -27.44
CA VAL A 8 8.18 -26.42 -27.90
C VAL A 8 7.01 -27.12 -27.20
N LEU A 9 7.09 -28.44 -27.02
CA LEU A 9 6.08 -29.21 -26.27
C LEU A 9 6.09 -28.89 -24.77
N PHE A 10 7.27 -28.60 -24.19
CA PHE A 10 7.37 -28.18 -22.79
C PHE A 10 6.74 -26.79 -22.57
N ILE A 11 7.02 -25.84 -23.46
CA ILE A 11 6.44 -24.50 -23.42
C ILE A 11 4.93 -24.57 -23.64
N SER A 12 4.44 -25.34 -24.61
CA SER A 12 3.00 -25.46 -24.86
C SER A 12 2.23 -26.10 -23.69
N ARG A 13 2.81 -27.12 -23.04
CA ARG A 13 2.26 -27.71 -21.81
C ARG A 13 2.24 -26.71 -20.66
N ARG A 14 3.30 -25.89 -20.50
CA ARG A 14 3.37 -24.85 -19.47
C ARG A 14 2.34 -23.74 -19.72
N PHE A 15 2.16 -23.34 -20.98
CA PHE A 15 1.13 -22.38 -21.39
C PHE A 15 -0.28 -22.92 -21.15
N SER A 16 -0.55 -24.18 -21.50
CA SER A 16 -1.85 -24.82 -21.24
C SER A 16 -2.15 -24.90 -19.73
N SER A 17 -1.14 -25.25 -18.92
CA SER A 17 -1.27 -25.26 -17.46
C SER A 17 -1.52 -23.86 -16.89
N LEU A 18 -0.82 -22.84 -17.39
CA LEU A 18 -1.05 -21.44 -17.01
C LEU A 18 -2.44 -20.97 -17.40
N HIS A 19 -2.91 -21.31 -18.61
CA HIS A 19 -4.25 -20.95 -19.08
C HIS A 19 -5.34 -21.57 -18.21
N MET A 20 -5.23 -22.87 -17.90
CA MET A 20 -6.16 -23.55 -17.00
C MET A 20 -6.16 -22.94 -15.58
N ARG A 21 -5.00 -22.53 -15.07
CA ARG A 21 -4.88 -21.84 -13.77
C ARG A 21 -5.52 -20.44 -13.83
N LEU A 22 -5.25 -19.68 -14.87
CA LEU A 22 -5.85 -18.37 -15.13
C LEU A 22 -7.38 -18.48 -15.24
N ASP A 23 -7.91 -19.47 -15.96
CA ASP A 23 -9.35 -19.70 -16.07
C ASP A 23 -9.98 -20.07 -14.73
N LYS A 24 -9.26 -20.80 -13.88
CA LYS A 24 -9.75 -21.13 -12.53
C LYS A 24 -9.80 -19.86 -11.67
N VAL A 25 -8.74 -19.05 -11.69
CA VAL A 25 -8.70 -17.76 -10.97
C VAL A 25 -9.76 -16.80 -11.49
N PHE A 26 -9.92 -16.71 -12.82
CA PHE A 26 -10.92 -15.86 -13.46
C PHE A 26 -12.35 -16.27 -13.08
N ARG A 27 -12.65 -17.58 -13.06
CA ARG A 27 -13.97 -18.08 -12.60
C ARG A 27 -14.22 -17.77 -11.13
N LEU A 28 -13.22 -17.93 -10.27
CA LEU A 28 -13.30 -17.57 -8.85
C LEU A 28 -13.53 -16.07 -8.67
N TRP A 29 -12.76 -15.24 -9.37
CA TRP A 29 -12.93 -13.78 -9.36
C TRP A 29 -14.30 -13.37 -9.87
N LYS A 30 -14.77 -13.94 -10.98
CA LYS A 30 -16.09 -13.63 -11.55
C LYS A 30 -17.22 -14.00 -10.59
N LYS A 31 -17.13 -15.14 -9.90
CA LYS A 31 -18.08 -15.56 -8.88
C LYS A 31 -18.10 -14.61 -7.68
N ASN A 32 -16.93 -14.13 -7.27
CA ASN A 32 -16.77 -13.31 -6.06
C ASN A 32 -16.76 -11.79 -6.33
N ARG A 33 -16.97 -11.36 -7.58
CA ARG A 33 -16.73 -9.96 -7.97
C ARG A 33 -17.64 -9.00 -7.20
N PHE A 34 -18.91 -9.33 -7.04
CA PHE A 34 -19.88 -8.44 -6.40
C PHE A 34 -19.81 -8.53 -4.87
N THR A 35 -19.41 -9.67 -4.32
CA THR A 35 -19.36 -9.90 -2.87
C THR A 35 -18.09 -9.32 -2.23
N HIS A 36 -16.95 -9.42 -2.90
CA HIS A 36 -15.66 -9.05 -2.29
C HIS A 36 -14.92 -7.99 -3.10
N PHE A 37 -14.86 -8.13 -4.43
CA PHE A 37 -14.05 -7.23 -5.25
C PHE A 37 -14.63 -5.80 -5.30
N ILE A 38 -15.93 -5.64 -5.59
CA ILE A 38 -16.54 -4.31 -5.67
C ILE A 38 -16.53 -3.60 -4.30
N PRO A 39 -16.95 -4.22 -3.19
CA PRO A 39 -16.87 -3.56 -1.89
C PRO A 39 -15.43 -3.19 -1.50
N SER A 40 -14.45 -4.07 -1.72
CA SER A 40 -13.05 -3.74 -1.43
C SER A 40 -12.52 -2.61 -2.31
N LEU A 41 -12.92 -2.56 -3.58
CA LEU A 41 -12.57 -1.47 -4.49
C LEU A 41 -13.17 -0.14 -4.04
N VAL A 42 -14.44 -0.14 -3.63
CA VAL A 42 -15.12 1.06 -3.10
C VAL A 42 -14.48 1.53 -1.80
N ILE A 43 -14.21 0.62 -0.86
CA ILE A 43 -13.54 0.94 0.41
C ILE A 43 -12.14 1.48 0.15
N SER A 44 -11.39 0.88 -0.77
CA SER A 44 -10.04 1.33 -1.12
C SER A 44 -10.06 2.71 -1.79
N ALA A 45 -11.01 2.95 -2.70
CA ALA A 45 -11.20 4.25 -3.32
C ALA A 45 -11.60 5.33 -2.31
N ALA A 46 -12.49 5.00 -1.36
CA ALA A 46 -12.88 5.91 -0.28
C ALA A 46 -11.69 6.23 0.64
N ALA A 47 -10.91 5.23 1.04
CA ALA A 47 -9.70 5.42 1.83
C ALA A 47 -8.67 6.29 1.09
N PHE A 48 -8.52 6.09 -0.22
CA PHE A 48 -7.67 6.90 -1.07
C PHE A 48 -8.12 8.36 -1.14
N LEU A 49 -9.42 8.62 -1.29
CA LEU A 49 -9.98 9.98 -1.26
C LEU A 49 -9.79 10.63 0.11
N LEU A 50 -9.97 9.89 1.21
CA LEU A 50 -9.70 10.38 2.55
C LEU A 50 -8.22 10.75 2.74
N LEU A 51 -7.29 9.98 2.16
CA LEU A 51 -5.88 10.34 2.14
C LEU A 51 -5.62 11.65 1.36
N ALA A 52 -6.29 11.83 0.21
CA ALA A 52 -6.23 13.06 -0.59
C ALA A 52 -6.82 14.30 0.10
N PHE A 53 -7.65 14.10 1.12
CA PHE A 53 -8.19 15.18 1.93
C PHE A 53 -7.18 15.77 2.91
N ILE A 54 -6.16 15.01 3.30
CA ILE A 54 -5.16 15.47 4.28
C ILE A 54 -4.37 16.69 3.77
N PRO A 55 -3.78 16.69 2.55
CA PRO A 55 -3.13 17.90 2.01
C PRO A 55 -4.05 19.11 1.93
N PHE A 56 -5.33 18.90 1.59
CA PHE A 56 -6.33 19.96 1.52
C PHE A 56 -6.57 20.58 2.91
N LEU A 57 -6.68 19.77 3.96
CA LEU A 57 -6.82 20.28 5.33
C LEU A 57 -5.61 21.12 5.75
N PHE A 58 -4.41 20.70 5.38
CA PHE A 58 -3.18 21.46 5.67
C PHE A 58 -3.08 22.74 4.83
N SER A 59 -3.60 22.77 3.61
CA SER A 59 -3.59 23.97 2.79
C SER A 59 -4.59 25.03 3.26
N LEU A 60 -5.67 24.66 3.97
CA LEU A 60 -6.61 25.64 4.56
C LEU A 60 -5.94 26.59 5.55
N GLN A 61 -4.82 26.18 6.15
CA GLN A 61 -4.04 27.03 7.06
C GLN A 61 -3.11 28.00 6.33
N THR A 62 -3.06 27.93 5.01
CA THR A 62 -2.21 28.76 4.17
C THR A 62 -3.06 29.83 3.48
N PRO A 63 -2.52 31.02 3.17
CA PRO A 63 -3.28 32.06 2.50
C PRO A 63 -3.69 31.68 1.06
N PHE A 64 -3.16 30.57 0.56
CA PHE A 64 -3.50 29.98 -0.72
C PHE A 64 -4.54 28.89 -0.45
N SER A 65 -5.80 29.18 -0.75
CA SER A 65 -6.89 28.21 -0.64
C SER A 65 -6.78 27.16 -1.74
N VAL A 66 -5.87 26.21 -1.56
CA VAL A 66 -5.56 25.17 -2.55
C VAL A 66 -6.78 24.30 -2.79
N GLU A 67 -7.11 24.10 -4.06
CA GLU A 67 -8.20 23.21 -4.45
C GLU A 67 -7.91 21.74 -4.09
N TYR A 68 -8.96 21.02 -3.71
CA TYR A 68 -8.89 19.59 -3.42
C TYR A 68 -8.34 18.77 -4.61
N THR A 69 -8.55 19.24 -5.84
CA THR A 69 -8.04 18.64 -7.09
C THR A 69 -6.52 18.52 -7.09
N ALA A 70 -5.80 19.52 -6.56
CA ALA A 70 -4.34 19.49 -6.43
C ALA A 70 -3.87 18.38 -5.48
N GLY A 71 -4.59 18.19 -4.37
CA GLY A 71 -4.34 17.12 -3.40
C GLY A 71 -4.53 15.74 -4.01
N VAL A 72 -5.66 15.52 -4.70
CA VAL A 72 -5.95 14.26 -5.39
C VAL A 72 -4.89 13.95 -6.45
N GLY A 73 -4.54 14.92 -7.30
CA GLY A 73 -3.53 14.73 -8.35
C GLY A 73 -2.16 14.38 -7.77
N SER A 74 -1.73 15.13 -6.74
CA SER A 74 -0.43 14.94 -6.10
C SER A 74 -0.30 13.57 -5.44
N ILE A 75 -1.31 13.14 -4.69
CA ILE A 75 -1.29 11.82 -4.05
C ILE A 75 -1.40 10.70 -5.09
N SER A 76 -2.25 10.84 -6.12
CA SER A 76 -2.39 9.81 -7.15
C SER A 76 -1.08 9.53 -7.86
N ILE A 77 -0.42 10.59 -8.34
CA ILE A 77 0.85 10.47 -9.06
C ILE A 77 1.94 9.98 -8.10
N SER A 78 2.00 10.52 -6.88
CA SER A 78 2.98 10.09 -5.88
C SER A 78 2.83 8.62 -5.50
N ASN A 79 1.60 8.10 -5.38
CA ASN A 79 1.36 6.69 -5.06
C ASN A 79 1.65 5.75 -6.24
N ILE A 80 1.54 6.22 -7.48
CA ILE A 80 1.98 5.43 -8.64
C ILE A 80 3.51 5.38 -8.67
N LEU A 81 4.17 6.52 -8.45
CA LEU A 81 5.62 6.61 -8.48
C LEU A 81 6.28 5.88 -7.30
N SER A 82 5.59 5.71 -6.17
CA SER A 82 6.11 4.92 -5.04
C SER A 82 6.25 3.43 -5.33
N PHE A 83 5.58 2.91 -6.37
CA PHE A 83 5.83 1.54 -6.86
C PHE A 83 7.14 1.42 -7.62
N ILE A 84 7.77 2.53 -7.99
CA ILE A 84 9.10 2.56 -8.61
C ILE A 84 10.11 2.69 -7.46
N PRO A 85 10.98 1.69 -7.23
CA PRO A 85 11.91 1.67 -6.10
C PRO A 85 13.12 2.58 -6.35
N VAL A 86 12.88 3.86 -6.62
CA VAL A 86 13.93 4.86 -6.88
C VAL A 86 14.38 5.54 -5.58
N THR A 87 13.51 5.63 -4.57
CA THR A 87 13.77 6.41 -3.34
C THR A 87 13.33 5.70 -2.06
N VAL A 88 14.02 5.98 -0.95
CA VAL A 88 13.68 5.48 0.39
C VAL A 88 12.35 6.09 0.82
N ALA A 89 11.32 5.26 0.99
CA ALA A 89 9.96 5.67 1.38
C ALA A 89 9.30 6.74 0.47
N GLY A 90 9.77 6.91 -0.77
CA GLY A 90 9.24 7.94 -1.68
C GLY A 90 9.70 9.37 -1.38
N PHE A 91 10.61 9.55 -0.41
CA PHE A 91 11.15 10.86 -0.03
C PHE A 91 12.01 11.44 -1.16
N GLY A 92 11.83 12.71 -1.49
CA GLY A 92 12.36 13.40 -2.67
C GLY A 92 11.45 13.34 -3.89
N THR A 93 10.96 12.15 -4.25
CA THR A 93 10.03 11.97 -5.39
C THR A 93 8.69 12.64 -5.12
N ARG A 94 8.18 12.50 -3.90
CA ARG A 94 6.90 13.04 -3.47
C ARG A 94 6.90 14.56 -3.39
N GLU A 95 7.96 15.15 -2.86
CA GLU A 95 8.18 16.60 -2.81
C GLU A 95 8.22 17.18 -4.23
N LEU A 96 8.90 16.49 -5.15
CA LEU A 96 8.94 16.85 -6.57
C LEU A 96 7.57 16.78 -7.22
N VAL A 97 6.79 15.71 -6.98
CA VAL A 97 5.42 15.60 -7.51
C VAL A 97 4.52 16.69 -6.97
N PHE A 98 4.53 16.93 -5.65
CA PHE A 98 3.71 17.97 -5.05
C PHE A 98 4.08 19.34 -5.61
N ALA A 99 5.37 19.66 -5.71
CA ALA A 99 5.83 20.90 -6.32
C ALA A 99 5.38 20.99 -7.79
N ALA A 100 5.55 19.94 -8.60
CA ALA A 100 5.18 19.96 -10.01
C ALA A 100 3.66 20.08 -10.24
N VAL A 101 2.85 19.31 -9.50
CA VAL A 101 1.39 19.33 -9.65
C VAL A 101 0.80 20.66 -9.18
N TRP A 102 1.36 21.26 -8.13
CA TRP A 102 0.88 22.52 -7.59
C TRP A 102 1.37 23.73 -8.40
N ASP A 103 2.55 23.63 -9.02
CA ASP A 103 3.08 24.62 -9.98
C ASP A 103 2.17 24.72 -11.22
N LEU A 104 1.58 23.60 -11.68
CA LEU A 104 0.57 23.61 -12.75
C LEU A 104 -0.70 24.41 -12.41
N GLN A 105 -0.96 24.63 -11.12
CA GLN A 105 -2.09 25.42 -10.61
C GLN A 105 -1.66 26.78 -10.06
N ALA A 106 -0.42 27.21 -10.37
CA ALA A 106 0.17 28.48 -9.94
C ALA A 106 0.28 28.67 -8.42
N TYR A 107 0.38 27.58 -7.64
CA TYR A 107 0.64 27.67 -6.21
C TYR A 107 2.15 27.75 -5.91
N PRO A 108 2.57 28.45 -4.84
CA PRO A 108 3.97 28.52 -4.46
C PRO A 108 4.53 27.15 -4.06
N LYS A 109 5.77 26.88 -4.48
CA LYS A 109 6.46 25.60 -4.22
C LYS A 109 6.69 25.40 -2.73
N GLU A 110 6.94 26.46 -1.98
CA GLU A 110 7.18 26.44 -0.55
C GLU A 110 5.96 25.88 0.20
N VAL A 111 4.76 26.24 -0.24
CA VAL A 111 3.50 25.75 0.32
C VAL A 111 3.34 24.27 -0.01
N ALA A 112 3.56 23.89 -1.27
CA ALA A 112 3.48 22.49 -1.71
C ALA A 112 4.43 21.58 -0.92
N LEU A 113 5.68 22.02 -0.71
CA LEU A 113 6.70 21.30 0.06
C LEU A 113 6.33 21.19 1.55
N SER A 114 5.78 22.26 2.13
CA SER A 114 5.37 22.27 3.54
C SER A 114 4.18 21.32 3.78
N VAL A 115 3.15 21.41 2.93
CA VAL A 115 1.98 20.53 2.98
C VAL A 115 2.38 19.08 2.70
N SER A 116 3.27 18.86 1.74
CA SER A 116 3.87 17.56 1.50
C SER A 116 4.52 17.07 2.81
N THR A 117 5.47 17.78 3.41
CA THR A 117 6.14 17.34 4.64
C THR A 117 5.16 17.00 5.77
N ALA A 118 4.15 17.84 5.99
CA ALA A 118 3.09 17.59 6.98
C ALA A 118 2.30 16.29 6.68
N TYR A 119 1.91 16.09 5.43
CA TYR A 119 1.25 14.85 4.97
C TYR A 119 2.09 13.61 5.27
N PHE A 120 3.40 13.65 5.00
CA PHE A 120 4.30 12.52 5.26
C PHE A 120 4.40 12.22 6.75
N MET A 121 4.55 13.25 7.59
CA MET A 121 4.58 13.06 9.03
C MET A 121 3.28 12.39 9.53
N VAL A 122 2.12 12.85 9.11
CA VAL A 122 0.85 12.25 9.56
C VAL A 122 0.70 10.82 9.08
N THR A 123 1.01 10.54 7.82
CA THR A 123 0.74 9.22 7.21
C THR A 123 1.79 8.18 7.54
N TYR A 124 3.08 8.52 7.44
CA TYR A 124 4.18 7.57 7.67
C TYR A 124 4.62 7.54 9.13
N LEU A 125 4.86 8.69 9.76
CA LEU A 125 5.26 8.69 11.17
C LEU A 125 4.08 8.27 12.05
N GLY A 126 2.87 8.72 11.74
CA GLY A 126 1.65 8.30 12.44
C GLY A 126 1.41 6.79 12.35
N SER A 127 1.55 6.18 11.17
CA SER A 127 1.42 4.72 11.03
C SER A 127 2.53 3.95 11.72
N LEU A 128 3.77 4.47 11.73
CA LEU A 128 4.88 3.87 12.47
C LEU A 128 4.62 3.89 13.98
N VAL A 129 4.13 5.00 14.52
CA VAL A 129 3.80 5.12 15.95
C VAL A 129 2.64 4.19 16.33
N ILE A 130 1.53 4.24 15.58
CA ILE A 130 0.36 3.39 15.87
C ILE A 130 0.70 1.91 15.70
N GLY A 131 1.39 1.55 14.60
CA GLY A 131 1.83 0.19 14.35
C GLY A 131 2.81 -0.31 15.41
N GLY A 132 3.76 0.54 15.83
CA GLY A 132 4.70 0.25 16.92
C GLY A 132 4.00 0.04 18.26
N LEU A 133 2.99 0.86 18.59
CA LEU A 133 2.18 0.67 19.79
C LEU A 133 1.40 -0.64 19.75
N VAL A 134 0.74 -0.96 18.63
CA VAL A 134 0.03 -2.24 18.45
C VAL A 134 0.99 -3.42 18.60
N TYR A 135 2.20 -3.32 18.05
CA TYR A 135 3.23 -4.34 18.17
C TYR A 135 3.65 -4.55 19.63
N LEU A 136 3.96 -3.48 20.37
CA LEU A 136 4.34 -3.55 21.79
C LEU A 136 3.22 -4.13 22.67
N LEU A 137 1.96 -3.78 22.39
CA LEU A 137 0.81 -4.32 23.10
C LEU A 137 0.63 -5.83 22.85
N ASN A 138 0.85 -6.29 21.61
CA ASN A 138 0.77 -7.72 21.28
C ASN A 138 1.98 -8.52 21.80
N LEU A 139 3.17 -7.90 21.87
CA LEU A 139 4.36 -8.50 22.49
C LEU A 139 4.11 -8.89 23.95
N LYS A 140 3.43 -8.03 24.72
CA LYS A 140 3.03 -8.34 26.10
C LYS A 140 2.12 -9.58 26.21
N LYS A 141 1.39 -9.92 25.13
CA LYS A 141 0.51 -11.09 25.08
C LYS A 141 1.31 -12.37 24.80
N LEU A 142 2.30 -12.31 23.90
CA LEU A 142 3.22 -13.41 23.58
C LEU A 142 4.20 -13.77 24.71
N TYR A 143 4.60 -12.80 25.53
CA TYR A 143 5.52 -13.02 26.67
C TYR A 143 4.79 -13.17 28.01
N ARG A 144 3.52 -13.64 28.01
CA ARG A 144 2.87 -14.00 29.27
C ARG A 144 3.59 -15.23 29.87
N PRO A 145 4.17 -15.14 31.08
CA PRO A 145 4.92 -16.24 31.69
C PRO A 145 4.08 -17.51 31.96
N ARG A 146 2.75 -17.43 31.78
CA ARG A 146 1.84 -18.57 31.88
C ARG A 146 1.94 -19.55 30.70
N GLU A 147 2.34 -19.12 29.50
CA GLU A 147 2.48 -19.99 28.32
C GLU A 147 3.89 -20.61 28.19
N ILE A 148 4.91 -19.94 28.75
CA ILE A 148 6.28 -20.49 28.80
C ILE A 148 6.34 -21.71 29.74
N ARG A 149 5.52 -21.72 30.80
CA ARG A 149 5.48 -22.81 31.78
C ARG A 149 4.81 -24.09 31.25
N SER A 150 3.84 -23.97 30.33
CA SER A 150 3.22 -25.13 29.69
C SER A 150 4.15 -25.81 28.69
N PHE A 151 5.02 -25.04 28.02
CA PHE A 151 6.03 -25.60 27.10
C PHE A 151 7.12 -26.40 27.84
N SER A 152 7.47 -26.02 29.08
CA SER A 152 8.48 -26.74 29.87
C SER A 152 7.98 -28.03 30.53
N THR A 153 6.67 -28.26 30.59
CA THR A 153 6.08 -29.46 31.23
C THR A 153 5.80 -30.60 30.26
N ASP A 154 5.69 -30.34 28.96
CA ASP A 154 5.41 -31.38 27.95
C ASP A 154 6.65 -32.17 27.49
N GLU A 155 7.87 -31.72 27.80
CA GLU A 155 9.11 -32.47 27.49
C GLU A 155 9.56 -33.44 28.59
N THR A 156 8.82 -33.54 29.71
CA THR A 156 9.20 -34.38 30.86
C THR A 156 8.33 -35.61 31.09
N ASP A 157 7.49 -36.02 30.13
CA ASP A 157 6.71 -37.26 30.25
C ASP A 157 7.15 -38.32 29.23
N PRO A 158 8.20 -39.11 29.54
CA PRO A 158 8.44 -40.37 28.86
C PRO A 158 7.56 -41.44 29.51
N SER A 159 6.40 -41.71 28.91
CA SER A 159 5.67 -42.96 29.14
C SER A 159 5.66 -43.80 27.86
#